data_AF-A0A0T6A9Z7-F1
#
_entry.id   AF-A0A0T6A9Z7-F1
#
_cell.length_a   1.000
_cell.length_b   1.000
_cell.length_c   1.000
_cell.angle_alpha   90.00
_cell.angle_beta   90.00
_cell.angle_gamma   90.00
#
_symmetry.space_group_name_H-M   'P 1'
#
loop_
_entity.id
_entity.type
_entity.pdbx_description
1 polymer ?
#
loop_
_entity_poly.entity_id
_entity_poly.type
_entity_poly.pdbx_seq_one_letter_code
_entity_poly.pdbx_strand_id
1 'polypeptide(L)'
;CLDWRPEVVLVIKGGPITPGVIRRIKARLNTVVVNFFPDNPLWMIPFVCIEAYDVFFTKERYALRSLQQVGITNLHYLPMYCVPAMHHPVTLTPEEQDRYVSPISFVGSHYPYRERFLRELAGYPVRLWGTGWRDATDAGGRRMVAGPAVWGRAKLAVYSGSTLSLNHHHPMNDIVGVNTRTFELAASGACQVVDWKDELSPLFKPGEEVVAYRDLDELRRQLDFYLAHPDEARAIGQNALKRALGEHTLRHRIEEMLAVLADRFGLRA
;
A
#
# COMPACT_ATOMS: atom_id res chain seq x y z
N CYS A 1 -2.15 -27.10 -23.17
CA CYS A 1 -2.71 -26.14 -22.18
C CYS A 1 -3.91 -26.70 -21.42
N LEU A 2 -4.79 -27.52 -22.03
CA LEU A 2 -5.85 -28.23 -21.29
C LEU A 2 -5.32 -29.40 -20.44
N ASP A 3 -4.05 -29.75 -20.63
CA ASP A 3 -3.32 -30.81 -19.92
C ASP A 3 -2.98 -30.40 -18.49
N TRP A 4 -2.81 -29.10 -18.24
CA TRP A 4 -2.65 -28.55 -16.90
C TRP A 4 -4.01 -28.09 -16.38
N ARG A 5 -4.47 -28.69 -15.28
CA ARG A 5 -5.81 -28.49 -14.70
C ARG A 5 -5.68 -27.95 -13.28
N PRO A 6 -5.37 -26.65 -13.12
CA PRO A 6 -5.28 -26.05 -11.80
C PRO A 6 -6.65 -26.04 -11.12
N GLU A 7 -6.67 -26.28 -9.81
CA GLU A 7 -7.88 -26.11 -8.99
C GLU A 7 -8.23 -24.62 -8.85
N VAL A 8 -7.20 -23.77 -8.75
CA VAL A 8 -7.33 -22.31 -8.58
C VAL A 8 -6.44 -21.57 -9.58
N VAL A 9 -6.98 -20.53 -10.21
CA VAL A 9 -6.22 -19.54 -10.98
C VAL A 9 -6.35 -18.20 -10.28
N LEU A 10 -5.25 -17.72 -9.69
CA LEU A 10 -5.15 -16.38 -9.11
C LEU A 10 -4.67 -15.38 -10.16
N VAL A 11 -5.48 -14.35 -10.40
CA VAL A 11 -5.15 -13.21 -11.25
C VAL A 11 -4.85 -12.00 -10.37
N ILE A 12 -3.64 -11.46 -10.46
CA ILE A 12 -3.28 -10.22 -9.77
C ILE A 12 -3.54 -9.04 -10.72
N LYS A 13 -4.42 -8.12 -10.33
CA LYS A 13 -4.90 -6.96 -11.11
C LYS A 13 -5.66 -7.35 -12.38
N GLY A 14 -4.99 -7.96 -13.37
CA GLY A 14 -5.67 -8.57 -14.52
C GLY A 14 -6.00 -7.63 -15.69
N GLY A 15 -5.25 -6.53 -15.86
CA GLY A 15 -5.48 -5.52 -16.91
C GLY A 15 -5.82 -6.05 -18.32
N PRO A 16 -4.97 -6.89 -18.95
CA PRO A 16 -5.25 -7.40 -20.30
C PRO A 16 -6.25 -8.57 -20.35
N ILE A 17 -6.73 -9.05 -19.20
CA ILE A 17 -7.58 -10.24 -19.12
C ILE A 17 -9.05 -9.81 -19.20
N THR A 18 -9.71 -10.16 -20.31
CA THR A 18 -11.11 -9.78 -20.52
C THR A 18 -12.08 -10.76 -19.85
N PRO A 19 -13.32 -10.34 -19.54
CA PRO A 19 -14.37 -11.24 -19.04
C PRO A 19 -14.58 -12.46 -19.93
N GLY A 20 -14.45 -12.28 -21.26
CA GLY A 20 -14.58 -13.36 -22.23
C GLY A 20 -13.48 -14.43 -22.10
N VAL A 21 -12.25 -14.04 -21.73
CA VAL A 21 -11.17 -15.00 -21.43
C VAL A 21 -11.53 -15.82 -20.21
N ILE A 22 -11.96 -15.18 -19.12
CA ILE A 22 -12.33 -15.87 -17.87
C ILE A 22 -13.48 -16.85 -18.10
N ARG A 23 -14.54 -16.43 -18.81
CA ARG A 23 -15.66 -17.32 -19.17
C ARG A 23 -15.21 -18.52 -20.00
N ARG A 24 -14.30 -18.35 -20.95
CA ARG A 24 -13.76 -19.45 -21.76
C ARG A 24 -12.93 -20.43 -20.94
N ILE A 25 -12.20 -19.95 -19.92
CA ILE A 25 -11.46 -20.81 -18.98
C ILE A 25 -12.46 -21.66 -18.18
N LYS A 26 -13.42 -21.01 -17.54
CA LYS A 26 -14.45 -21.67 -16.70
C LYS A 26 -15.34 -22.64 -17.49
N ALA A 27 -15.58 -22.38 -18.78
CA ALA A 27 -16.35 -23.29 -19.64
C ALA A 27 -15.57 -24.55 -20.06
N ARG A 28 -14.25 -24.58 -19.90
CA ARG A 28 -13.39 -25.68 -20.37
C ARG A 28 -12.68 -26.42 -19.24
N LEU A 29 -12.54 -25.80 -18.08
CA LEU A 29 -11.82 -26.32 -16.93
C LEU A 29 -12.70 -26.20 -15.68
N ASN A 30 -12.66 -27.22 -14.82
CA ASN A 30 -13.25 -27.16 -13.48
C ASN A 30 -12.29 -26.43 -12.53
N THR A 31 -12.15 -25.12 -12.72
CA THR A 31 -11.18 -24.26 -12.03
C THR A 31 -11.90 -23.07 -11.40
N VAL A 32 -11.56 -22.75 -10.15
CA VAL A 32 -11.97 -21.52 -9.50
C VAL A 32 -11.04 -20.39 -9.92
N VAL A 33 -11.57 -19.34 -10.55
CA VAL A 33 -10.77 -18.21 -11.05
C VAL A 33 -11.00 -17.00 -10.17
N VAL A 34 -9.97 -16.55 -9.47
CA VAL A 34 -10.04 -15.50 -8.47
C VAL A 34 -9.19 -14.30 -8.88
N ASN A 35 -9.58 -13.11 -8.45
CA ASN A 35 -8.82 -11.89 -8.67
C ASN A 35 -8.40 -11.27 -7.35
N PHE A 36 -7.15 -10.83 -7.25
CA PHE A 36 -6.73 -9.85 -6.24
C PHE A 36 -6.44 -8.52 -6.91
N PHE A 37 -7.28 -7.52 -6.62
CA PHE A 37 -7.19 -6.20 -7.21
C PHE A 37 -6.54 -5.22 -6.21
N PRO A 38 -5.29 -4.80 -6.45
CA PRO A 38 -4.51 -4.01 -5.47
C PRO A 38 -4.88 -2.51 -5.45
N ASP A 39 -5.86 -2.12 -6.25
CA ASP A 39 -6.31 -0.75 -6.43
C ASP A 39 -7.83 -0.66 -6.16
N ASN A 40 -8.42 0.52 -6.27
CA ASN A 40 -9.87 0.67 -6.15
C ASN A 40 -10.56 0.35 -7.51
N PRO A 41 -11.40 -0.69 -7.59
CA PRO A 41 -11.98 -1.10 -8.87
C PRO A 41 -12.99 -0.10 -9.44
N LEU A 42 -13.61 0.75 -8.60
CA LEU A 42 -14.63 1.72 -9.04
C LEU A 42 -14.10 2.77 -10.02
N TRP A 43 -12.79 3.05 -10.00
CA TRP A 43 -12.19 4.05 -10.89
C TRP A 43 -11.36 3.43 -12.03
N MET A 44 -11.04 2.13 -11.96
CA MET A 44 -10.08 1.51 -12.86
C MET A 44 -10.66 0.56 -13.89
N ILE A 45 -11.76 -0.12 -13.58
CA ILE A 45 -12.27 -1.21 -14.41
C ILE A 45 -13.79 -1.19 -14.55
N PRO A 46 -14.33 -1.68 -15.69
CA PRO A 46 -15.76 -1.92 -15.83
C PRO A 46 -16.28 -3.00 -14.86
N PHE A 47 -17.54 -2.89 -14.42
CA PHE A 47 -18.16 -3.86 -13.51
C PHE A 47 -18.15 -5.31 -14.04
N VAL A 48 -18.33 -5.49 -15.35
CA VAL A 48 -18.30 -6.81 -15.99
C VAL A 48 -16.96 -7.54 -15.82
N CYS A 49 -15.87 -6.81 -15.53
CA CYS A 49 -14.57 -7.40 -15.20
C CYS A 49 -14.55 -7.98 -13.78
N ILE A 50 -15.31 -7.40 -12.86
CA ILE A 50 -15.42 -7.87 -11.47
C ILE A 50 -16.24 -9.16 -11.43
N GLU A 51 -17.40 -9.18 -12.08
CA GLU A 51 -18.33 -10.32 -12.11
C GLU A 51 -17.79 -11.56 -12.82
N ALA A 52 -16.76 -11.39 -13.66
CA ALA A 52 -16.20 -12.50 -14.41
C ALA A 52 -15.56 -13.57 -13.51
N TYR A 53 -15.06 -13.17 -12.33
CA TYR A 53 -14.34 -14.01 -11.38
C TYR A 53 -15.27 -14.72 -10.39
N ASP A 54 -14.83 -15.86 -9.86
CA ASP A 54 -15.54 -16.58 -8.79
C ASP A 54 -15.41 -15.86 -7.44
N VAL A 55 -14.25 -15.26 -7.17
CA VAL A 55 -14.03 -14.34 -6.05
C VAL A 55 -13.20 -13.16 -6.52
N PHE A 56 -13.62 -11.96 -6.15
CA PHE A 56 -12.92 -10.72 -6.40
C PHE A 56 -12.50 -10.07 -5.07
N PHE A 57 -11.21 -10.19 -4.74
CA PHE A 57 -10.61 -9.60 -3.57
C PHE A 57 -10.26 -8.13 -3.83
N THR A 58 -10.74 -7.23 -2.99
CA THR A 58 -10.43 -5.79 -3.06
C THR A 58 -9.93 -5.27 -1.71
N LYS A 59 -8.96 -4.36 -1.75
CA LYS A 59 -8.44 -3.67 -0.55
C LYS A 59 -9.32 -2.51 -0.07
N GLU A 60 -10.41 -2.20 -0.77
CA GLU A 60 -11.19 -0.98 -0.55
C GLU A 60 -12.62 -1.33 -0.13
N ARG A 61 -12.91 -1.22 1.18
CA ARG A 61 -14.24 -1.53 1.73
C ARG A 61 -15.32 -0.58 1.20
N TYR A 62 -14.97 0.65 0.84
CA TYR A 62 -15.91 1.54 0.18
C TYR A 62 -16.41 0.94 -1.14
N ALA A 63 -15.49 0.44 -1.97
CA ALA A 63 -15.81 -0.19 -3.24
C ALA A 63 -16.63 -1.48 -3.03
N LEU A 64 -16.20 -2.32 -2.08
CA LEU A 64 -16.93 -3.54 -1.71
C LEU A 64 -18.38 -3.25 -1.33
N ARG A 65 -18.62 -2.30 -0.42
CA ARG A 65 -19.97 -1.94 0.04
C ARG A 65 -20.81 -1.36 -1.11
N SER A 66 -20.23 -0.47 -1.91
CA SER A 66 -20.92 0.16 -3.04
C SER A 66 -21.36 -0.86 -4.10
N LEU A 67 -20.52 -1.84 -4.40
CA LEU A 67 -20.82 -2.89 -5.38
C LEU A 67 -21.81 -3.92 -4.84
N GLN A 68 -21.74 -4.26 -3.55
CA GLN A 68 -22.71 -5.14 -2.91
C GLN A 68 -24.12 -4.55 -2.90
N GLN A 69 -24.25 -3.23 -2.74
CA GLN A 69 -25.56 -2.54 -2.80
C GLN A 69 -26.27 -2.70 -4.15
N VAL A 70 -25.53 -2.92 -5.24
CA VAL A 70 -26.10 -3.17 -6.58
C VAL A 70 -26.17 -4.66 -6.94
N GLY A 71 -25.97 -5.55 -5.96
CA GLY A 71 -26.16 -6.99 -6.11
C GLY A 71 -24.91 -7.79 -6.48
N ILE A 72 -23.72 -7.18 -6.48
CA ILE A 72 -22.47 -7.93 -6.73
C ILE A 72 -22.10 -8.74 -5.47
N THR A 73 -22.10 -10.06 -5.58
CA THR A 73 -21.93 -10.98 -4.43
C THR A 73 -20.58 -11.68 -4.36
N ASN A 74 -19.79 -11.66 -5.44
CA ASN A 74 -18.51 -12.37 -5.51
C ASN A 74 -17.33 -11.63 -4.83
N LEU A 75 -17.60 -10.54 -4.11
CA LEU A 75 -16.57 -9.70 -3.50
C LEU A 75 -16.08 -10.24 -2.15
N HIS A 76 -14.82 -9.92 -1.83
CA HIS A 76 -14.23 -10.13 -0.51
C HIS A 76 -13.23 -9.01 -0.19
N TYR A 77 -13.21 -8.53 1.06
CA TYR A 77 -12.21 -7.54 1.48
C TYR A 77 -10.90 -8.25 1.79
N LEU A 78 -9.79 -7.77 1.23
CA LEU A 78 -8.46 -8.28 1.57
C LEU A 78 -7.46 -7.10 1.60
N PRO A 79 -6.87 -6.77 2.75
CA PRO A 79 -5.93 -5.67 2.83
C PRO A 79 -4.63 -5.98 2.06
N MET A 80 -3.88 -4.92 1.72
CA MET A 80 -2.53 -5.08 1.19
C MET A 80 -1.60 -5.71 2.23
N TYR A 81 -0.35 -5.92 1.84
CA TYR A 81 0.62 -6.70 2.60
C TYR A 81 2.05 -6.24 2.37
N CYS A 82 2.94 -6.72 3.24
CA CYS A 82 4.38 -6.66 3.05
C CYS A 82 4.92 -8.01 2.56
N VAL A 83 6.11 -7.99 1.94
CA VAL A 83 6.84 -9.20 1.58
C VAL A 83 8.18 -9.13 2.30
N PRO A 84 8.42 -9.91 3.37
CA PRO A 84 9.61 -9.76 4.21
C PRO A 84 10.94 -9.82 3.44
N ALA A 85 11.03 -10.67 2.40
CA ALA A 85 12.21 -10.75 1.54
C ALA A 85 12.49 -9.45 0.75
N MET A 86 11.49 -8.60 0.55
CA MET A 86 11.60 -7.32 -0.18
C MET A 86 11.47 -6.10 0.74
N HIS A 87 10.83 -6.23 1.90
CA HIS A 87 10.54 -5.16 2.85
C HIS A 87 11.08 -5.57 4.22
N HIS A 88 12.23 -5.03 4.58
CA HIS A 88 12.91 -5.26 5.85
C HIS A 88 13.79 -4.06 6.18
N PRO A 89 14.13 -3.83 7.47
CA PRO A 89 15.15 -2.86 7.84
C PRO A 89 16.50 -3.24 7.23
N VAL A 90 17.27 -2.24 6.81
CA VAL A 90 18.64 -2.45 6.30
C VAL A 90 19.64 -1.59 7.05
N THR A 91 20.85 -2.10 7.22
CA THR A 91 21.99 -1.30 7.67
C THR A 91 22.55 -0.54 6.47
N LEU A 92 22.65 0.79 6.60
CA LEU A 92 23.15 1.66 5.54
C LEU A 92 24.69 1.63 5.51
N THR A 93 25.27 1.55 4.31
CA THR A 93 26.69 1.81 4.10
C THR A 93 26.99 3.31 4.31
N PRO A 94 28.27 3.73 4.50
CA PRO A 94 28.61 5.15 4.59
C PRO A 94 28.13 5.99 3.40
N GLU A 95 28.23 5.46 2.18
CA GLU A 95 27.71 6.12 0.96
C GLU A 95 26.18 6.27 0.99
N GLU A 96 25.48 5.25 1.47
CA GLU A 96 24.02 5.29 1.58
C GLU A 96 23.56 6.22 2.70
N GLN A 97 24.35 6.37 3.77
CA GLN A 97 24.06 7.33 4.83
C GLN A 97 24.04 8.75 4.28
N ASP A 98 25.08 9.16 3.56
CA ASP A 98 25.14 10.48 2.90
C ASP A 98 23.97 10.66 1.92
N ARG A 99 23.69 9.63 1.13
CA ARG A 99 22.71 9.72 0.05
C ARG A 99 21.25 9.67 0.51
N TYR A 100 20.89 8.84 1.49
CA TYR A 100 19.50 8.49 1.78
C TYR A 100 19.00 8.87 3.17
N VAL A 101 19.88 9.18 4.12
CA VAL A 101 19.43 9.63 5.46
C VAL A 101 18.66 10.93 5.32
N SER A 102 17.54 11.02 6.04
CA SER A 102 16.69 12.20 5.99
C SER A 102 15.91 12.39 7.29
N PRO A 103 15.66 13.62 7.74
CA PRO A 103 14.73 13.82 8.85
C PRO A 103 13.32 13.39 8.43
N ILE A 104 12.88 13.79 7.23
CA ILE A 104 11.59 13.38 6.67
C ILE A 104 11.79 12.86 5.24
N SER A 105 11.30 11.66 4.94
CA SER A 105 11.24 11.13 3.58
C SER A 105 9.83 11.12 3.01
N PHE A 106 9.76 11.28 1.68
CA PHE A 106 8.59 10.93 0.89
C PHE A 106 9.04 10.13 -0.34
N VAL A 107 8.51 8.93 -0.53
CA VAL A 107 8.81 8.10 -1.71
C VAL A 107 7.54 7.89 -2.52
N GLY A 108 7.41 8.49 -3.70
CA GLY A 108 6.29 8.25 -4.60
C GLY A 108 6.23 9.19 -5.79
N SER A 109 5.56 8.78 -6.86
CA SER A 109 5.42 9.55 -8.11
C SER A 109 4.69 10.88 -7.93
N HIS A 110 4.95 11.81 -8.83
CA HIS A 110 4.24 13.07 -8.89
C HIS A 110 2.76 12.88 -9.22
N TYR A 111 1.91 13.59 -8.50
CA TYR A 111 0.49 13.79 -8.79
C TYR A 111 0.12 15.21 -8.34
N PRO A 112 -0.82 15.89 -9.01
CA PRO A 112 -1.19 17.27 -8.65
C PRO A 112 -1.61 17.45 -7.17
N TYR A 113 -2.39 16.51 -6.60
CA TYR A 113 -2.78 16.58 -5.19
C TYR A 113 -1.59 16.43 -4.24
N ARG A 114 -0.59 15.63 -4.62
CA ARG A 114 0.61 15.37 -3.83
C ARG A 114 1.57 16.55 -3.88
N GLU A 115 1.67 17.20 -5.03
CA GLU A 115 2.37 18.48 -5.16
C GLU A 115 1.73 19.54 -4.25
N ARG A 116 0.39 19.67 -4.30
CA ARG A 116 -0.35 20.57 -3.41
C ARG A 116 -0.09 20.31 -1.93
N PHE A 117 -0.04 19.03 -1.54
CA PHE A 117 0.26 18.57 -0.18
C PHE A 117 1.71 18.89 0.23
N LEU A 118 2.70 18.51 -0.57
CA LEU A 118 4.11 18.75 -0.25
C LEU A 118 4.47 20.24 -0.20
N ARG A 119 3.77 21.09 -0.96
CA ARG A 119 3.93 22.55 -0.86
C ARG A 119 3.65 23.07 0.56
N GLU A 120 2.72 22.47 1.29
CA GLU A 120 2.40 22.83 2.68
C GLU A 120 3.52 22.46 3.67
N LEU A 121 4.49 21.66 3.22
CA LEU A 121 5.64 21.19 3.98
C LEU A 121 6.96 21.83 3.53
N ALA A 122 6.92 22.91 2.73
CA ALA A 122 8.11 23.58 2.22
C ALA A 122 9.07 24.12 3.29
N GLY A 123 8.59 24.35 4.51
CA GLY A 123 9.40 24.75 5.67
C GLY A 123 10.09 23.59 6.40
N TYR A 124 9.80 22.34 6.03
CA TYR A 124 10.33 21.14 6.66
C TYR A 124 11.48 20.52 5.85
N PRO A 125 12.41 19.80 6.51
CA PRO A 125 13.52 19.11 5.85
C PRO A 125 13.07 17.80 5.15
N VAL A 126 12.16 17.92 4.19
CA VAL A 126 11.61 16.81 3.41
C VAL A 126 12.54 16.47 2.24
N ARG A 127 12.91 15.19 2.15
CA ARG A 127 13.59 14.61 0.98
C ARG A 127 12.62 13.74 0.19
N LEU A 128 12.55 13.99 -1.11
CA LEU A 128 11.56 13.40 -2.02
C LEU A 128 12.21 12.53 -3.09
N TRP A 129 11.69 11.32 -3.28
CA TRP A 129 12.10 10.40 -4.35
C TRP A 129 10.89 9.92 -5.14
N GLY A 130 10.92 10.07 -6.46
CA GLY A 130 9.82 9.61 -7.31
C GLY A 130 9.94 10.04 -8.76
N THR A 131 9.09 9.47 -9.60
CA THR A 131 8.99 9.83 -11.02
C THR A 131 8.10 11.06 -11.21
N GLY A 132 8.35 11.85 -12.27
CA GLY A 132 7.48 12.97 -12.68
C GLY A 132 7.64 14.29 -11.90
N TRP A 133 8.46 14.34 -10.86
CA TRP A 133 8.63 15.56 -10.05
C TRP A 133 9.34 16.72 -10.76
N ARG A 134 10.02 16.45 -11.88
CA ARG A 134 10.62 17.49 -12.73
C ARG A 134 9.56 18.38 -13.39
N ASP A 135 8.37 17.82 -13.62
CA ASP A 135 7.24 18.50 -14.25
C ASP A 135 6.31 19.17 -13.22
N ALA A 136 6.65 19.10 -11.92
CA ALA A 136 5.92 19.79 -10.87
C ALA A 136 5.89 21.29 -11.17
N THR A 137 4.75 21.95 -10.94
CA THR A 137 4.57 23.38 -11.22
C THR A 137 5.17 24.26 -10.12
N ASP A 138 5.14 23.78 -8.87
CA ASP A 138 5.61 24.41 -7.67
C ASP A 138 7.13 24.25 -7.46
N ALA A 139 7.79 25.34 -7.10
CA ALA A 139 9.23 25.34 -6.85
C ALA A 139 9.61 24.60 -5.56
N GLY A 140 8.73 24.56 -4.55
CA GLY A 140 8.95 23.85 -3.30
C GLY A 140 9.05 22.35 -3.53
N GLY A 141 8.10 21.78 -4.28
CA GLY A 141 8.14 20.37 -4.67
C GLY A 141 9.43 19.99 -5.42
N ARG A 142 9.88 20.84 -6.36
CA ARG A 142 11.14 20.62 -7.08
C ARG A 142 12.38 20.69 -6.19
N ARG A 143 12.39 21.58 -5.19
CA ARG A 143 13.51 21.73 -4.23
C ARG A 143 13.62 20.55 -3.27
N MET A 144 12.53 19.85 -2.97
CA MET A 144 12.54 18.65 -2.12
C MET A 144 13.11 17.43 -2.83
N VAL A 145 13.19 17.41 -4.17
CA VAL A 145 13.66 16.26 -4.95
C VAL A 145 15.10 15.94 -4.57
N ALA A 146 15.29 14.86 -3.82
CA ALA A 146 16.57 14.42 -3.30
C ALA A 146 17.32 13.49 -4.28
N GLY A 147 16.64 13.01 -5.32
CA GLY A 147 17.21 12.11 -6.31
C GLY A 147 16.15 11.50 -7.24
N PRO A 148 16.56 10.53 -8.08
CA PRO A 148 15.62 9.79 -8.91
C PRO A 148 14.65 8.95 -8.05
N ALA A 149 13.65 8.37 -8.70
CA ALA A 149 12.84 7.34 -8.07
C ALA A 149 13.73 6.19 -7.56
N VAL A 150 13.31 5.58 -6.44
CA VAL A 150 14.04 4.52 -5.75
C VAL A 150 13.23 3.24 -5.72
N TRP A 151 13.92 2.12 -5.85
CA TRP A 151 13.36 0.77 -5.81
C TRP A 151 14.31 -0.18 -5.08
N GLY A 152 13.82 -1.35 -4.67
CA GLY A 152 14.62 -2.38 -4.01
C GLY A 152 15.43 -1.82 -2.84
N ARG A 153 16.73 -2.14 -2.81
CA ARG A 153 17.64 -1.71 -1.73
C ARG A 153 17.66 -0.20 -1.49
N ALA A 154 17.63 0.63 -2.54
CA ALA A 154 17.64 2.08 -2.38
C ALA A 154 16.40 2.59 -1.64
N LYS A 155 15.22 2.00 -1.93
CA LYS A 155 13.97 2.33 -1.23
C LYS A 155 14.04 1.92 0.25
N LEU A 156 14.59 0.74 0.55
CA LEU A 156 14.80 0.29 1.93
C LEU A 156 15.78 1.17 2.70
N ALA A 157 16.85 1.63 2.03
CA ALA A 157 17.81 2.55 2.63
C ALA A 157 17.17 3.90 2.98
N VAL A 158 16.30 4.45 2.11
CA VAL A 158 15.51 5.64 2.44
C VAL A 158 14.63 5.39 3.67
N TYR A 159 13.88 4.29 3.70
CA TYR A 159 12.98 3.98 4.82
C TYR A 159 13.72 3.76 6.14
N SER A 160 14.83 3.01 6.10
CA SER A 160 15.64 2.70 7.28
C SER A 160 16.47 3.88 7.76
N GLY A 161 16.85 4.78 6.84
CA GLY A 161 17.64 5.98 7.13
C GLY A 161 16.81 7.22 7.49
N SER A 162 15.48 7.13 7.44
CA SER A 162 14.61 8.28 7.74
C SER A 162 14.14 8.30 9.19
N THR A 163 14.08 9.48 9.80
CA THR A 163 13.43 9.62 11.12
C THR A 163 11.93 9.46 10.96
N LEU A 164 11.33 10.14 9.97
CA LEU A 164 9.92 10.04 9.62
C LEU A 164 9.74 9.75 8.14
N SER A 165 8.77 8.91 7.79
CA SER A 165 8.39 8.61 6.42
C SER A 165 6.94 9.00 6.18
N LEU A 166 6.71 9.99 5.31
CA LEU A 166 5.39 10.48 4.96
C LEU A 166 4.66 9.49 4.04
N ASN A 167 3.43 9.17 4.39
CA ASN A 167 2.51 8.43 3.53
C ASN A 167 1.16 9.17 3.45
N HIS A 168 0.96 9.89 2.35
CA HIS A 168 -0.36 10.46 2.04
C HIS A 168 -1.04 9.63 0.95
N HIS A 169 -2.24 9.16 1.25
CA HIS A 169 -3.01 8.26 0.41
C HIS A 169 -3.61 8.93 -0.83
N HIS A 170 -3.85 8.15 -1.88
CA HIS A 170 -4.46 8.67 -3.10
C HIS A 170 -5.98 8.81 -2.90
N PRO A 171 -6.57 10.01 -3.06
CA PRO A 171 -7.94 10.30 -2.62
C PRO A 171 -9.01 9.45 -3.31
N MET A 172 -8.77 9.01 -4.56
CA MET A 172 -9.69 8.14 -5.29
C MET A 172 -9.39 6.64 -5.13
N ASN A 173 -8.17 6.26 -4.78
CA ASN A 173 -7.76 4.85 -4.74
C ASN A 173 -7.90 4.25 -3.33
N ASP A 174 -7.78 5.12 -2.34
CA ASP A 174 -7.64 4.80 -0.93
C ASP A 174 -8.67 5.67 -0.18
N ILE A 175 -9.96 5.37 -0.39
CA ILE A 175 -11.07 6.22 0.11
C ILE A 175 -11.17 6.05 1.62
N VAL A 176 -11.49 4.82 2.07
CA VAL A 176 -11.45 4.45 3.49
C VAL A 176 -10.33 3.46 3.79
N GLY A 177 -9.78 2.80 2.77
CA GLY A 177 -8.67 1.87 2.89
C GLY A 177 -7.30 2.55 2.86
N VAL A 178 -6.27 1.74 3.13
CA VAL A 178 -4.87 2.16 3.04
C VAL A 178 -4.20 1.62 1.77
N ASN A 179 -3.02 2.16 1.44
CA ASN A 179 -2.19 1.72 0.33
C ASN A 179 -1.16 0.66 0.72
N THR A 180 -0.49 0.06 -0.27
CA THR A 180 0.62 -0.88 -0.05
C THR A 180 1.76 -0.29 0.79
N ARG A 181 2.06 1.00 0.60
CA ARG A 181 3.17 1.68 1.29
C ARG A 181 3.01 1.63 2.81
N THR A 182 1.78 1.64 3.31
CA THR A 182 1.49 1.46 4.74
C THR A 182 2.16 0.22 5.31
N PHE A 183 2.11 -0.89 4.57
CA PHE A 183 2.71 -2.16 4.96
C PHE A 183 4.20 -2.23 4.65
N GLU A 184 4.65 -1.60 3.56
CA GLU A 184 6.08 -1.53 3.22
C GLU A 184 6.88 -0.76 4.27
N LEU A 185 6.39 0.42 4.68
CA LEU A 185 7.02 1.25 5.71
C LEU A 185 7.07 0.52 7.05
N ALA A 186 5.95 -0.10 7.44
CA ALA A 186 5.88 -0.87 8.67
C ALA A 186 6.88 -2.04 8.66
N ALA A 187 6.92 -2.83 7.59
CA ALA A 187 7.87 -3.93 7.46
C ALA A 187 9.33 -3.50 7.30
N SER A 188 9.59 -2.24 6.94
CA SER A 188 10.94 -1.63 6.97
C SER A 188 11.31 -1.04 8.33
N GLY A 189 10.41 -1.07 9.32
CA GLY A 189 10.64 -0.48 10.64
C GLY A 189 10.69 1.04 10.65
N ALA A 190 10.13 1.69 9.62
CA ALA A 190 10.13 3.14 9.51
C ALA A 190 9.00 3.75 10.36
N CYS A 191 9.26 4.90 11.00
CA CYS A 191 8.19 5.69 11.61
C CYS A 191 7.36 6.35 10.52
N GLN A 192 6.18 5.79 10.28
CA GLN A 192 5.27 6.29 9.27
C GLN A 192 4.38 7.40 9.83
N VAL A 193 4.32 8.54 9.14
CA VAL A 193 3.35 9.61 9.37
C VAL A 193 2.31 9.59 8.25
N VAL A 194 1.07 9.28 8.58
CA VAL A 194 0.03 8.85 7.63
C VAL A 194 -1.28 9.62 7.80
N ASP A 195 -1.96 9.94 6.70
CA ASP A 195 -3.30 10.52 6.79
C ASP A 195 -4.31 9.51 7.33
N TRP A 196 -5.23 9.99 8.17
CA TRP A 196 -6.23 9.14 8.80
C TRP A 196 -7.13 8.48 7.76
N LYS A 197 -7.34 7.17 7.93
CA LYS A 197 -8.29 6.35 7.19
C LYS A 197 -9.12 5.53 8.18
N ASP A 198 -10.41 5.35 7.89
CA ASP A 198 -11.29 4.58 8.78
C ASP A 198 -10.79 3.14 8.98
N GLU A 199 -10.21 2.54 7.94
CA GLU A 199 -9.65 1.20 8.00
C GLU A 199 -8.19 1.16 8.51
N LEU A 200 -7.62 2.28 8.98
CA LEU A 200 -6.26 2.29 9.52
C LEU A 200 -6.18 1.52 10.84
N SER A 201 -7.09 1.80 11.78
CA SER A 201 -7.04 1.26 13.16
C SER A 201 -7.12 -0.27 13.26
N PRO A 202 -7.92 -0.97 12.43
CA PRO A 202 -7.90 -2.44 12.38
C PRO A 202 -6.57 -3.03 11.91
N LEU A 203 -5.77 -2.26 11.16
CA LEU A 203 -4.49 -2.71 10.60
C LEU A 203 -3.33 -2.36 11.52
N PHE A 204 -3.25 -1.10 11.94
CA PHE A 204 -2.19 -0.58 12.81
C PHE A 204 -2.76 0.35 13.86
N LYS A 205 -2.22 0.30 15.07
CA LYS A 205 -2.61 1.15 16.20
C LYS A 205 -2.01 2.57 16.07
N PRO A 206 -2.83 3.60 15.85
CA PRO A 206 -2.34 4.97 15.78
C PRO A 206 -1.75 5.43 17.13
N GLY A 207 -0.60 6.08 17.11
CA GLY A 207 0.16 6.49 18.30
C GLY A 207 1.12 5.43 18.85
N GLU A 208 0.96 4.15 18.49
CA GLU A 208 1.83 3.06 18.95
C GLU A 208 2.63 2.42 17.80
N GLU A 209 2.00 2.25 16.63
CA GLU A 209 2.54 1.55 15.46
C GLU A 209 2.61 2.45 14.23
N VAL A 210 1.82 3.54 14.18
CA VAL A 210 1.87 4.57 13.13
C VAL A 210 1.51 5.93 13.73
N VAL A 211 2.01 7.01 13.14
CA VAL A 211 1.62 8.38 13.51
C VAL A 211 0.55 8.85 12.54
N ALA A 212 -0.69 8.97 13.00
CA ALA A 212 -1.79 9.41 12.14
C ALA A 212 -2.08 10.91 12.30
N TYR A 213 -2.51 11.55 11.21
CA TYR A 213 -3.00 12.94 11.21
C TYR A 213 -4.30 13.08 10.42
N ARG A 214 -5.17 14.01 10.83
CA ARG A 214 -6.45 14.29 10.15
C ARG A 214 -6.41 15.54 9.28
N ASP A 215 -5.53 16.47 9.60
CA ASP A 215 -5.36 17.72 8.88
C ASP A 215 -3.89 18.17 8.88
N LEU A 216 -3.61 19.27 8.17
CA LEU A 216 -2.26 19.82 8.04
C LEU A 216 -1.69 20.35 9.36
N ASP A 217 -2.52 20.83 10.27
CA ASP A 217 -2.05 21.38 11.53
C ASP A 217 -1.67 20.24 12.50
N GLU A 218 -2.46 19.17 12.52
CA GLU A 218 -2.09 17.93 13.20
C GLU A 218 -0.82 17.35 12.59
N LEU A 219 -0.71 17.28 11.26
CA LEU A 219 0.52 16.84 10.60
C LEU A 219 1.73 17.64 11.07
N ARG A 220 1.66 18.98 11.05
CA ARG A 220 2.76 19.86 11.50
C ARG A 220 3.15 19.59 12.94
N ARG A 221 2.17 19.51 13.86
CA ARG A 221 2.41 19.16 15.27
C ARG A 221 3.11 17.81 15.42
N GLN A 222 2.67 16.79 14.66
CA GLN A 222 3.28 15.47 14.69
C GLN A 222 4.72 15.51 14.15
N LEU A 223 4.97 16.23 13.05
CA LEU A 223 6.31 16.40 12.49
C LEU A 223 7.24 17.10 13.48
N ASP A 224 6.82 18.23 14.07
CA ASP A 224 7.62 18.98 15.03
C ASP A 224 7.96 18.12 16.26
N PHE A 225 6.97 17.42 16.79
CA PHE A 225 7.16 16.55 17.96
C PHE A 225 8.14 15.42 17.68
N TYR A 226 7.91 14.59 16.66
CA TYR A 226 8.74 13.41 16.44
C TYR A 226 10.13 13.73 15.84
N LEU A 227 10.30 14.89 15.20
CA LEU A 227 11.64 15.37 14.84
C LEU A 227 12.47 15.74 16.06
N ALA A 228 11.83 16.26 17.12
CA ALA A 228 12.48 16.54 18.40
C ALA A 228 12.68 15.27 19.25
N HIS A 229 11.92 14.19 18.97
CA HIS A 229 11.93 12.93 19.73
C HIS A 229 12.20 11.72 18.82
N PRO A 230 13.41 11.62 18.22
CA PRO A 230 13.72 10.58 17.23
C PRO A 230 13.69 9.15 17.81
N ASP A 231 13.92 8.99 19.11
CA ASP A 231 13.84 7.68 19.77
C ASP A 231 12.39 7.19 19.90
N GLU A 232 11.43 8.10 20.13
CA GLU A 232 10.00 7.79 20.13
C GLU A 232 9.53 7.41 18.72
N ALA A 233 9.97 8.15 17.71
CA ALA A 233 9.71 7.80 16.32
C ALA A 233 10.24 6.39 15.98
N ARG A 234 11.48 6.08 16.40
CA ARG A 234 12.08 4.76 16.21
C ARG A 234 11.26 3.66 16.89
N ALA A 235 10.78 3.90 18.11
CA ALA A 235 9.95 2.93 18.84
C ALA A 235 8.65 2.61 18.09
N ILE A 236 7.97 3.61 17.53
CA ILE A 236 6.78 3.42 16.69
C ILE A 236 7.08 2.53 15.48
N GLY A 237 8.18 2.83 14.75
CA GLY A 237 8.61 2.01 13.62
C GLY A 237 8.89 0.55 14.00
N GLN A 238 9.50 0.30 15.17
CA GLN A 238 9.76 -1.06 15.65
C GLN A 238 8.47 -1.81 16.02
N ASN A 239 7.47 -1.12 16.57
CA ASN A 239 6.16 -1.73 16.83
C ASN A 239 5.43 -2.04 15.52
N ALA A 240 5.47 -1.13 14.55
CA ALA A 240 4.94 -1.34 13.21
C ALA A 240 5.55 -2.58 12.53
N LEU A 241 6.86 -2.77 12.68
CA LEU A 241 7.59 -3.93 12.16
C LEU A 241 7.06 -5.23 12.74
N LYS A 242 6.93 -5.30 14.07
CA LYS A 242 6.38 -6.49 14.76
C LYS A 242 4.97 -6.81 14.26
N ARG A 243 4.09 -5.81 14.19
CA ARG A 243 2.72 -5.95 13.68
C ARG A 243 2.71 -6.44 12.23
N ALA A 244 3.51 -5.82 11.36
CA ALA A 244 3.53 -6.16 9.94
C ALA A 244 4.01 -7.59 9.69
N LEU A 245 5.08 -8.02 10.37
CA LEU A 245 5.62 -9.38 10.22
C LEU A 245 4.73 -10.43 10.88
N GLY A 246 4.03 -10.08 11.97
CA GLY A 246 3.12 -10.98 12.67
C GLY A 246 1.78 -11.19 11.97
N GLU A 247 1.28 -10.20 11.22
CA GLU A 247 -0.13 -10.22 10.77
C GLU A 247 -0.37 -9.74 9.33
N HIS A 248 0.63 -9.17 8.66
CA HIS A 248 0.42 -8.49 7.37
C HIS A 248 1.40 -8.85 6.26
N THR A 249 1.97 -10.05 6.31
CA THR A 249 2.78 -10.59 5.22
C THR A 249 1.92 -11.11 4.06
N LEU A 250 2.53 -11.26 2.88
CA LEU A 250 1.91 -11.95 1.74
C LEU A 250 1.41 -13.35 2.13
N ARG A 251 2.15 -14.08 2.97
CA ARG A 251 1.74 -15.40 3.47
C ARG A 251 0.37 -15.33 4.14
N HIS A 252 0.16 -14.39 5.05
CA HIS A 252 -1.13 -14.22 5.73
C HIS A 252 -2.26 -13.93 4.75
N ARG A 253 -2.01 -13.16 3.69
CA ARG A 253 -3.04 -12.88 2.66
C ARG A 253 -3.35 -14.10 1.80
N ILE A 254 -2.35 -14.92 1.47
CA ILE A 254 -2.57 -16.17 0.75
C ILE A 254 -3.35 -17.15 1.62
N GLU A 255 -3.02 -17.27 2.90
CA GLU A 255 -3.75 -18.11 3.87
C GLU A 255 -5.22 -17.65 4.01
N GLU A 256 -5.47 -16.35 4.10
CA GLU A 256 -6.82 -15.78 4.12
C GLU A 256 -7.58 -16.03 2.81
N MET A 257 -6.94 -15.86 1.64
CA MET A 257 -7.54 -16.22 0.36
C MET A 257 -7.92 -17.70 0.33
N LEU A 258 -7.02 -18.60 0.70
CA LEU A 258 -7.27 -20.05 0.69
C LEU A 258 -8.41 -20.42 1.64
N ALA A 259 -8.48 -19.81 2.83
CA ALA A 259 -9.60 -20.02 3.76
C ALA A 259 -10.94 -19.62 3.15
N VAL A 260 -11.01 -18.48 2.45
CA VAL A 260 -12.21 -18.04 1.72
C VAL A 260 -12.59 -19.02 0.61
N LEU A 261 -11.61 -19.58 -0.09
CA LEU A 261 -11.86 -20.54 -1.17
C LEU A 261 -12.29 -21.91 -0.64
N ALA A 262 -11.74 -22.35 0.49
CA ALA A 262 -12.16 -23.56 1.18
C ALA A 262 -13.62 -23.45 1.65
N ASP A 263 -13.98 -22.32 2.27
CA ASP A 263 -15.35 -22.04 2.74
C ASP A 263 -16.37 -22.00 1.59
N ARG A 264 -16.05 -21.31 0.48
CA ARG A 264 -16.99 -21.10 -0.62
C ARG A 264 -17.08 -22.26 -1.62
N PHE A 265 -16.00 -23.02 -1.81
CA PHE A 265 -15.90 -24.01 -2.90
C PHE A 265 -15.46 -25.40 -2.43
N GLY A 266 -15.23 -25.61 -1.13
CA GLY A 266 -14.79 -26.91 -0.60
C GLY A 266 -13.40 -27.33 -1.05
N LEU A 267 -12.54 -26.37 -1.40
CA LEU A 267 -11.15 -26.62 -1.79
C LEU A 267 -10.33 -27.03 -0.56
N ARG A 268 -9.40 -27.99 -0.73
CA ARG A 268 -8.50 -28.42 0.34
C ARG A 268 -7.40 -27.37 0.52
N ALA A 269 -7.22 -26.90 1.75
CA ALA A 269 -6.16 -25.96 2.13
C ALA A 269 -4.78 -26.64 2.16
#